data_AF-A0AA43C3I6-F1
#
_entry.id   AF-A0AA43C3I6-F1
#
_cell.length_a   1.000
_cell.length_b   1.000
_cell.length_c   1.000
_cell.angle_alpha   90.00
_cell.angle_beta   90.00
_cell.angle_gamma   90.00
#
_symmetry.space_group_name_H-M   'P 1'
#
loop_
_entity.id
_entity.type
_entity.pdbx_description
1 polymer ?
#
loop_
_entity_poly.entity_id
_entity_poly.type
_entity_poly.pdbx_seq_one_letter_code
_entity_poly.pdbx_strand_id
1 'polypeptide(L)'
;MAFPTRLGRPATTAGALLVLAACASAPLPPPEPAPPPPPAEPAPEVYTNTLKWTTASEVDNFGFDVYRGDSEEGPFERLTESPIEGAGTTDLTSAYEYVDRAIDPTRGYYYYVESISLQGVREDFTPIIFAKPKLPAEGEDADAEPAGNGA
;
A
#
# COMPACT_ATOMS: atom_id res chain seq x y z
N MET A 1 50.01 -17.46 -65.26
CA MET A 1 49.41 -16.60 -66.32
C MET A 1 49.25 -15.22 -65.69
N ALA A 2 50.09 -14.22 -65.99
CA ALA A 2 50.06 -13.39 -67.21
C ALA A 2 48.64 -12.79 -67.37
N PHE A 3 48.34 -11.49 -67.28
CA PHE A 3 49.02 -10.26 -67.71
C PHE A 3 48.25 -9.04 -67.10
N PRO A 4 48.64 -7.75 -67.32
CA PRO A 4 48.82 -6.76 -66.25
C PRO A 4 48.05 -5.44 -66.50
N THR A 5 48.61 -4.32 -66.01
CA THR A 5 48.57 -2.98 -66.65
C THR A 5 47.31 -2.18 -66.29
N ARG A 6 47.33 -0.94 -65.80
CA ARG A 6 48.30 0.17 -65.65
C ARG A 6 47.48 1.29 -64.95
N LEU A 7 47.93 2.45 -64.49
CA LEU A 7 49.20 3.17 -64.31
C LEU A 7 48.82 4.46 -63.57
N GLY A 8 49.74 4.98 -62.77
CA GLY A 8 49.96 6.44 -62.66
C GLY A 8 49.18 7.13 -61.54
N ARG A 9 49.76 8.07 -60.80
CA ARG A 9 51.00 8.84 -60.97
C ARG A 9 51.52 9.28 -59.58
N PRO A 10 52.79 9.65 -59.48
CA PRO A 10 53.48 9.93 -58.22
C PRO A 10 53.43 11.41 -57.84
N ALA A 11 53.50 11.70 -56.54
CA ALA A 11 54.08 12.92 -55.97
C ALA A 11 54.20 12.70 -54.44
N THR A 12 55.38 12.63 -53.87
CA THR A 12 56.16 13.79 -53.36
C THR A 12 55.96 13.97 -51.84
N THR A 13 57.01 13.59 -51.09
CA THR A 13 57.60 14.32 -49.95
C THR A 13 56.90 14.39 -48.59
N ALA A 14 57.75 14.20 -47.56
CA ALA A 14 57.67 14.60 -46.16
C ALA A 14 56.53 13.96 -45.33
N GLY A 15 56.81 13.18 -44.30
CA GLY A 15 57.70 13.51 -43.19
C GLY A 15 56.93 14.39 -42.20
N ALA A 16 56.27 13.79 -41.21
CA ALA A 16 55.92 14.47 -39.95
C ALA A 16 55.33 13.48 -38.93
N LEU A 17 56.05 13.38 -37.81
CA LEU A 17 55.60 13.18 -36.42
C LEU A 17 54.27 12.45 -36.13
N LEU A 18 54.43 11.36 -35.37
CA LEU A 18 53.48 10.88 -34.38
C LEU A 18 53.20 12.00 -33.35
N VAL A 19 51.94 12.44 -33.22
CA VAL A 19 51.48 13.11 -32.00
C VAL A 19 50.21 12.38 -31.54
N LEU A 20 50.35 11.63 -30.45
CA LEU A 20 49.25 11.15 -29.64
C LEU A 20 48.44 12.37 -29.18
N ALA A 21 47.23 12.53 -29.72
CA ALA A 21 46.29 13.48 -29.17
C ALA A 21 45.86 12.97 -27.78
N ALA A 22 46.43 13.56 -26.73
CA ALA A 22 45.91 13.42 -25.38
C ALA A 22 44.50 14.04 -25.36
N CYS A 23 43.48 13.23 -25.11
CA CYS A 23 42.15 13.73 -24.77
C CYS A 23 42.28 14.51 -23.45
N ALA A 24 42.24 15.83 -23.51
CA ALA A 24 42.12 16.64 -22.30
C ALA A 24 40.72 16.38 -21.71
N SER A 25 40.67 15.63 -20.60
CA SER A 25 39.46 15.50 -19.79
C SER A 25 39.20 16.83 -19.11
N ALA A 26 38.18 17.57 -19.57
CA ALA A 26 37.74 18.78 -18.92
C ALA A 26 37.02 18.43 -17.59
N PRO A 27 37.23 19.16 -16.49
CA PRO A 27 36.49 18.95 -15.26
C PRO A 27 35.01 19.27 -15.48
N LEU A 28 34.12 18.39 -14.98
CA LEU A 28 32.69 18.61 -14.98
C LEU A 28 32.35 19.89 -14.20
N PRO A 29 31.42 20.75 -14.68
CA PRO A 29 30.90 21.85 -13.87
C PRO A 29 30.24 21.30 -12.59
N PRO A 30 30.23 22.04 -11.48
CA PRO A 30 29.50 21.63 -10.28
C PRO A 30 28.01 21.44 -10.63
N PRO A 31 27.31 20.46 -10.04
CA PRO A 31 25.88 20.33 -10.25
C PRO A 31 25.20 21.61 -9.77
N GLU A 32 24.34 22.17 -10.62
CA GLU A 32 23.41 23.24 -10.23
C GLU A 32 22.60 22.77 -9.00
N PRO A 33 22.31 23.64 -8.00
CA PRO A 33 21.46 23.24 -6.89
C PRO A 33 20.14 22.73 -7.44
N ALA A 34 19.75 21.51 -7.04
CA ALA A 34 18.47 20.95 -7.43
C ALA A 34 17.34 21.93 -7.05
N PRO A 35 16.30 22.08 -7.89
CA PRO A 35 15.12 22.81 -7.47
C PRO A 35 14.61 22.22 -6.15
N PRO A 36 14.07 23.04 -5.21
CA PRO A 36 13.46 22.50 -4.01
C PRO A 36 12.40 21.48 -4.41
N PRO A 37 12.26 20.35 -3.68
CA PRO A 37 11.14 19.46 -3.94
C PRO A 37 9.84 20.28 -3.90
N PRO A 38 8.82 19.95 -4.72
CA PRO A 38 7.50 20.51 -4.49
C PRO A 38 7.14 20.33 -3.00
N PRO A 39 6.30 21.21 -2.41
CA PRO A 39 5.78 20.97 -1.06
C PRO A 39 5.34 19.51 -1.03
N ALA A 40 5.89 18.70 -0.11
CA ALA A 40 5.65 17.27 -0.08
C ALA A 40 4.17 17.04 -0.35
N GLU A 41 3.84 16.44 -1.51
CA GLU A 41 2.46 16.05 -1.78
C GLU A 41 2.03 15.28 -0.53
N PRO A 42 0.92 15.66 0.13
CA PRO A 42 0.50 14.93 1.31
C PRO A 42 0.44 13.45 0.91
N ALA A 43 1.13 12.61 1.68
CA ALA A 43 1.07 11.17 1.45
C ALA A 43 -0.41 10.79 1.30
N PRO A 44 -0.77 9.92 0.33
CA PRO A 44 -2.17 9.57 0.11
C PRO A 44 -2.79 9.20 1.45
N GLU A 45 -3.90 9.83 1.82
CA GLU A 45 -4.58 9.55 3.07
C GLU A 45 -5.10 8.11 3.00
N VAL A 46 -4.38 7.18 3.63
CA VAL A 46 -4.78 5.77 3.68
C VAL A 46 -5.81 5.61 4.79
N TYR A 47 -7.07 5.48 4.41
CA TYR A 47 -8.14 5.18 5.33
C TYR A 47 -8.15 3.70 5.71
N THR A 48 -8.34 3.42 7.01
CA THR A 48 -8.39 2.06 7.52
C THR A 48 -9.47 1.92 8.59
N ASN A 49 -9.97 0.69 8.74
CA ASN A 49 -10.78 0.28 9.87
C ASN A 49 -9.97 -0.66 10.74
N THR A 50 -9.99 -0.43 12.05
CA THR A 50 -9.24 -1.24 13.01
C THR A 50 -10.20 -1.89 13.99
N LEU A 51 -10.18 -3.21 14.03
CA LEU A 51 -10.91 -4.02 14.99
C LEU A 51 -9.96 -4.41 16.11
N LYS A 52 -10.43 -4.28 17.36
CA LYS A 52 -9.67 -4.63 18.55
C LYS A 52 -10.57 -5.41 19.49
N TRP A 53 -10.07 -6.51 20.01
CA TRP A 53 -10.76 -7.30 21.02
C TRP A 53 -9.76 -7.90 22.00
N THR A 54 -10.29 -8.30 23.15
CA THR A 54 -9.53 -8.92 24.22
C THR A 54 -10.30 -10.11 24.76
N THR A 55 -9.60 -11.21 25.01
CA THR A 55 -10.12 -12.37 25.73
C THR A 55 -9.61 -12.31 27.16
N ALA A 56 -10.46 -12.63 28.14
CA ALA A 56 -10.02 -12.74 29.53
C ALA A 56 -9.34 -14.09 29.79
N SER A 57 -9.86 -15.14 29.16
CA SER A 57 -9.33 -16.50 29.12
C SER A 57 -9.75 -17.15 27.79
N GLU A 58 -9.07 -18.23 27.42
CA GLU A 58 -9.31 -19.00 26.21
C GLU A 58 -9.26 -20.50 26.52
N VAL A 59 -10.10 -21.27 25.83
CA VAL A 59 -10.16 -22.72 25.95
C VAL A 59 -10.15 -23.31 24.55
N ASP A 60 -9.12 -24.10 24.27
CA ASP A 60 -8.89 -24.75 22.98
C ASP A 60 -9.03 -23.78 21.79
N ASN A 61 -8.60 -22.53 21.93
CA ASN A 61 -8.72 -21.53 20.87
C ASN A 61 -7.55 -21.65 19.87
N PHE A 62 -7.84 -22.07 18.64
CA PHE A 62 -6.89 -22.07 17.55
C PHE A 62 -6.63 -20.65 17.05
N GLY A 63 -7.67 -19.82 16.95
CA GLY A 63 -7.53 -18.47 16.47
C GLY A 63 -8.83 -17.81 16.06
N PHE A 64 -8.71 -16.71 15.32
CA PHE A 64 -9.83 -15.87 14.94
C PHE A 64 -9.81 -15.54 13.45
N ASP A 65 -10.98 -15.56 12.84
CA ASP A 65 -11.20 -15.02 11.50
C ASP A 65 -12.05 -13.75 11.57
N VAL A 66 -11.72 -12.77 10.74
CA VAL A 66 -12.44 -11.49 10.69
C VAL A 66 -13.26 -11.44 9.42
N TYR A 67 -14.50 -11.01 9.55
CA TYR A 67 -15.45 -10.92 8.45
C TYR A 67 -15.94 -9.49 8.25
N ARG A 68 -16.26 -9.15 7.01
CA ARG A 68 -16.82 -7.86 6.61
C ARG A 68 -17.99 -8.03 5.65
N GLY A 69 -19.05 -7.26 5.85
CA GLY A 69 -20.20 -7.17 4.97
C GLY A 69 -20.58 -5.71 4.69
N ASP A 70 -21.25 -5.49 3.56
CA ASP A 70 -21.87 -4.20 3.21
C ASP A 70 -23.23 -3.99 3.88
N SER A 71 -23.81 -5.05 4.47
CA SER A 71 -25.08 -5.02 5.19
C SER A 71 -24.98 -5.82 6.50
N GLU A 72 -25.86 -5.52 7.45
CA GLU A 72 -25.95 -6.25 8.73
C GLU A 72 -26.37 -7.71 8.53
N GLU A 73 -27.15 -8.00 7.49
CA GLU A 73 -27.66 -9.34 7.18
C GLU A 73 -26.69 -10.15 6.28
N GLY A 74 -25.62 -9.50 5.82
CA GLY A 74 -24.64 -10.07 4.90
C GLY A 74 -24.99 -9.88 3.40
N PRO A 75 -24.32 -10.62 2.51
CA PRO A 75 -23.30 -11.63 2.78
C PRO A 75 -22.05 -11.02 3.43
N PHE A 76 -21.34 -11.84 4.20
CA PHE A 76 -20.06 -11.47 4.79
C PHE A 76 -18.91 -12.20 4.09
N GLU A 77 -17.86 -11.46 3.78
CA GLU A 77 -16.61 -11.96 3.23
C GLU A 77 -15.57 -12.10 4.34
N ARG A 78 -14.80 -13.18 4.32
CA ARG A 78 -13.66 -13.36 5.23
C ARG A 78 -12.50 -12.50 4.77
N LEU A 79 -12.02 -11.63 5.64
CA LEU A 79 -10.89 -10.74 5.38
C LEU A 79 -9.52 -11.34 5.77
N THR A 80 -9.50 -12.31 6.68
CA THR A 80 -8.28 -13.01 7.07
C THR A 80 -7.93 -14.09 6.05
N GLU A 81 -6.75 -14.00 5.44
CA GLU A 81 -6.21 -15.08 4.57
C GLU A 81 -5.84 -16.31 5.41
N SER A 82 -5.22 -16.04 6.56
CA SER A 82 -4.87 -17.00 7.60
C SER A 82 -5.47 -16.53 8.93
N PRO A 83 -5.98 -17.45 9.78
CA PRO A 83 -6.50 -17.09 11.08
C PRO A 83 -5.46 -16.38 11.95
N ILE A 84 -5.93 -15.41 12.74
CA ILE A 84 -5.14 -14.74 13.76
C ILE A 84 -4.95 -15.73 14.90
N GLU A 85 -3.71 -16.10 15.21
CA GLU A 85 -3.39 -17.14 16.19
C GLU A 85 -3.98 -16.85 17.57
N GLY A 86 -4.73 -17.82 18.09
CA GLY A 86 -5.26 -17.81 19.45
C GLY A 86 -4.19 -18.21 20.46
N ALA A 87 -4.50 -18.05 21.75
CA ALA A 87 -3.62 -18.44 22.84
C ALA A 87 -3.83 -19.90 23.30
N GLY A 88 -4.64 -20.70 22.59
CA GLY A 88 -4.94 -22.09 22.95
C GLY A 88 -5.81 -22.16 24.20
N THR A 89 -5.26 -22.75 25.27
CA THR A 89 -5.93 -22.86 26.58
C THR A 89 -5.14 -22.08 27.61
N THR A 90 -5.70 -20.97 28.07
CA THR A 90 -5.05 -20.06 29.01
C THR A 90 -6.08 -19.28 29.83
N ASP A 91 -5.76 -19.00 31.09
CA ASP A 91 -6.53 -18.09 31.96
C ASP A 91 -5.98 -16.65 31.93
N LEU A 92 -5.03 -16.38 31.03
CA LEU A 92 -4.42 -15.07 30.87
C LEU A 92 -5.14 -14.24 29.81
N THR A 93 -5.22 -12.94 30.06
CA THR A 93 -5.76 -11.99 29.09
C THR A 93 -4.90 -11.93 27.84
N SER A 94 -5.55 -12.04 26.68
CA SER A 94 -4.91 -11.85 25.36
C SER A 94 -5.59 -10.72 24.60
N ALA A 95 -4.81 -9.99 23.80
CA ALA A 95 -5.29 -8.84 23.04
C ALA A 95 -4.96 -9.02 21.57
N TYR A 96 -5.94 -8.70 20.71
CA TYR A 96 -5.89 -8.93 19.28
C TYR A 96 -6.29 -7.68 18.51
N GLU A 97 -5.73 -7.55 17.31
CA GLU A 97 -5.99 -6.44 16.41
C GLU A 97 -6.04 -6.91 14.97
N TYR A 98 -6.98 -6.39 14.20
CA TYR A 98 -7.04 -6.55 12.75
C TYR A 98 -7.23 -5.18 12.07
N VAL A 99 -6.49 -4.94 11.00
CA VAL A 99 -6.53 -3.68 10.25
C VAL A 99 -6.98 -3.93 8.83
N ASP A 100 -8.22 -3.54 8.54
CA ASP A 100 -8.77 -3.50 7.19
C ASP A 100 -8.30 -2.23 6.47
N ARG A 101 -7.49 -2.45 5.42
CA ARG A 101 -6.92 -1.39 4.57
C ARG A 101 -7.64 -1.27 3.22
N ALA A 102 -8.54 -2.20 2.92
CA ALA A 102 -9.23 -2.27 1.64
C ALA A 102 -10.65 -1.68 1.77
N ILE A 103 -10.75 -0.50 2.39
CA ILE A 103 -12.02 0.19 2.62
C ILE A 103 -12.21 1.34 1.64
N ASP A 104 -13.45 1.51 1.20
CA ASP A 104 -13.92 2.78 0.68
C ASP A 104 -14.28 3.71 1.86
N PRO A 105 -13.60 4.86 2.02
CA PRO A 105 -13.84 5.75 3.15
C PRO A 105 -15.23 6.40 3.13
N THR A 106 -15.94 6.42 2.02
CA THR A 106 -17.29 6.99 1.90
C THR A 106 -18.40 6.00 2.28
N ARG A 107 -18.03 4.74 2.56
CA ARG A 107 -18.98 3.65 2.85
C ARG A 107 -18.86 3.18 4.29
N GLY A 108 -20.00 2.76 4.83
CA GLY A 108 -20.07 2.05 6.11
C GLY A 108 -19.92 0.55 5.89
N TYR A 109 -19.36 -0.14 6.88
CA TYR A 109 -19.13 -1.58 6.82
C TYR A 109 -19.58 -2.24 8.11
N TYR A 110 -20.01 -3.48 8.00
CA TYR A 110 -20.35 -4.34 9.12
C TYR A 110 -19.26 -5.36 9.31
N TYR A 111 -18.87 -5.61 10.55
CA TYR A 111 -17.82 -6.58 10.87
C TYR A 111 -18.24 -7.49 12.01
N TYR A 112 -17.74 -8.71 11.99
CA TYR A 112 -17.71 -9.57 13.17
C TYR A 112 -16.43 -10.40 13.18
N VAL A 113 -16.10 -10.92 14.36
CA VAL A 113 -14.99 -11.85 14.56
C VAL A 113 -15.59 -13.20 14.89
N GLU A 114 -15.04 -14.23 14.29
CA GLU A 114 -15.37 -15.63 14.55
C GLU A 114 -14.18 -16.28 15.26
N SER A 115 -14.43 -17.08 16.29
CA SER A 115 -13.41 -17.92 16.91
C SER A 115 -13.34 -19.27 16.21
N ILE A 116 -12.15 -19.88 16.25
CA ILE A 116 -11.87 -21.19 15.70
C ILE A 116 -11.25 -21.99 16.83
N SER A 117 -11.84 -23.13 17.17
CA SER A 117 -11.27 -24.06 18.14
C SER A 117 -10.16 -24.93 17.53
N LEU A 118 -9.33 -25.56 18.36
CA LEU A 118 -8.31 -26.55 17.95
C LEU A 118 -8.91 -27.77 17.22
N GLN A 119 -10.21 -27.98 17.39
CA GLN A 119 -11.02 -29.02 16.80
C GLN A 119 -11.65 -28.57 15.46
N GLY A 120 -11.45 -27.30 15.07
CA GLY A 120 -11.97 -26.71 13.84
C GLY A 120 -13.43 -26.25 13.91
N VAL A 121 -14.05 -26.28 15.09
CA VAL A 121 -15.39 -25.69 15.31
C VAL A 121 -15.25 -24.16 15.25
N ARG A 122 -16.21 -23.52 14.56
CA ARG A 122 -16.21 -22.08 14.30
C ARG A 122 -17.48 -21.47 14.91
N GLU A 123 -17.33 -20.37 15.64
CA GLU A 123 -18.44 -19.71 16.34
C GLU A 123 -18.28 -18.19 16.31
N ASP A 124 -19.41 -17.47 16.22
CA ASP A 124 -19.40 -16.01 16.29
C ASP A 124 -18.90 -15.55 17.66
N PHE A 125 -17.73 -14.91 17.68
CA PHE A 125 -17.08 -14.45 18.89
C PHE A 125 -17.58 -13.05 19.31
N THR A 126 -17.89 -12.19 18.33
CA THR A 126 -18.44 -10.86 18.58
C THR A 126 -19.82 -10.70 17.96
N PRO A 127 -20.67 -9.79 18.48
CA PRO A 127 -21.79 -9.30 17.70
C PRO A 127 -21.30 -8.59 16.43
N ILE A 128 -22.24 -8.31 15.52
CA ILE A 128 -21.97 -7.50 14.34
C ILE A 128 -21.78 -6.04 14.76
N ILE A 129 -20.68 -5.43 14.32
CA ILE A 129 -20.27 -4.07 14.64
C ILE A 129 -20.32 -3.23 13.37
N PHE A 130 -21.01 -2.09 13.42
CA PHE A 130 -21.05 -1.14 12.32
C PHE A 130 -19.91 -0.11 12.44
N ALA A 131 -19.07 -0.05 11.41
CA ALA A 131 -18.08 1.00 11.20
C ALA A 131 -18.65 2.06 10.26
N LYS A 132 -18.77 3.30 10.77
CA LYS A 132 -19.24 4.44 9.98
C LYS A 132 -18.25 4.81 8.86
N PRO A 133 -18.74 5.39 7.75
CA PRO A 133 -17.91 6.08 6.78
C PRO A 133 -16.93 7.06 7.44
N LYS A 134 -15.72 7.15 6.90
CA LYS A 134 -14.70 8.12 7.30
C LYS A 134 -14.86 9.46 6.60
N LEU A 135 -15.37 9.43 5.39
CA LEU A 135 -15.66 10.58 4.56
C LEU A 135 -17.16 10.66 4.26
N PRO A 136 -17.70 11.87 4.02
CA PRO A 136 -19.06 12.01 3.51
C PRO A 136 -19.19 11.35 2.13
N ALA A 137 -20.38 10.88 1.79
CA ALA A 137 -20.68 10.47 0.43
C ALA A 137 -20.58 11.69 -0.50
N GLU A 138 -19.89 11.54 -1.63
CA GLU A 138 -19.69 12.64 -2.57
C GLU A 138 -21.05 13.08 -3.14
N GLY A 139 -21.50 14.28 -2.75
CA GLY A 139 -22.81 14.84 -3.13
C GLY A 139 -23.78 15.13 -1.99
N GLU A 140 -23.43 14.85 -0.73
CA GLU A 140 -24.15 15.42 0.42
C GLU A 140 -23.54 16.79 0.75
N ASP A 141 -24.21 17.83 0.26
CA ASP A 141 -23.80 19.22 0.33
C ASP A 141 -23.36 19.62 1.75
N ALA A 142 -22.17 20.20 1.85
CA ALA A 142 -21.67 20.91 3.02
C ALA A 142 -22.44 22.23 3.30
N ASP A 143 -23.72 22.30 2.89
CA ASP A 143 -24.59 23.48 2.90
C ASP A 143 -25.82 23.30 3.81
N ALA A 144 -25.72 22.45 4.84
CA ALA A 144 -26.63 22.53 5.97
C ALA A 144 -26.26 23.75 6.84
N GLU A 145 -26.49 24.95 6.31
CA GLU A 145 -26.71 26.13 7.15
C GLU A 145 -27.79 25.77 8.18
N PRO A 146 -27.59 26.01 9.49
CA PRO A 146 -28.70 25.95 10.42
C PRO A 146 -29.65 27.10 10.06
N ALA A 147 -30.73 26.77 9.35
CA ALA A 147 -31.86 27.65 9.13
C ALA A 147 -32.24 28.31 10.46
N GLY A 148 -32.08 29.63 10.50
CA GLY A 148 -32.53 30.44 11.60
C GLY A 148 -34.02 30.18 11.85
N ASN A 149 -34.35 29.96 13.11
CA ASN A 149 -35.71 30.12 13.63
C ASN A 149 -35.52 30.83 14.98
N GLY A 150 -35.86 32.10 15.17
CA GLY A 150 -37.05 32.76 14.64
C GLY A 150 -38.24 32.50 15.57
N ALA A 151 -38.12 32.88 16.85
CA ALA A 151 -39.22 33.18 17.75
C ALA A 151 -38.70 34.02 18.93
#